data_AF-A0A820PCG3-F1
#
_entry.id   AF-A0A820PCG3-F1
#
_cell.length_a   1.000
_cell.length_b   1.000
_cell.length_c   1.000
_cell.angle_alpha   90.00
_cell.angle_beta   90.00
_cell.angle_gamma   90.00
#
_symmetry.space_group_name_H-M   'P 1'
#
loop_
_entity.id
_entity.type
_entity.pdbx_description
1 polymer ?
#
loop_
_entity_poly.entity_id
_entity_poly.type
_entity_poly.pdbx_seq_one_letter_code
_entity_poly.pdbx_strand_id
1 'polypeptide(L)'
;LITNNVAEKALDLFDEMKIEPDQFNLSTLFNACAVLNNNRAMKTGKELLAKMPENYRNNNITSTSAIDMLMKFGDVESAERIFRSMKAKDIITYGAMVKGD
;
A
#
# COMPACT_ATOMS: atom_id res chain seq x y z
N LEU A 1 8.33 -7.86 16.14
CA LEU A 1 8.13 -9.34 16.03
C LEU A 1 6.65 -9.70 15.81
N ILE A 2 5.73 -9.30 16.70
CA ILE A 2 4.29 -9.62 16.54
C ILE A 2 3.71 -8.99 15.26
N THR A 3 4.01 -7.72 14.98
CA THR A 3 3.55 -7.01 13.78
C THR A 3 4.05 -7.64 12.47
N ASN A 4 5.34 -7.96 12.38
CA ASN A 4 5.90 -8.62 11.19
C ASN A 4 5.27 -10.00 10.96
N ASN A 5 5.01 -10.77 12.03
CA ASN A 5 4.35 -12.08 11.90
C ASN A 5 2.92 -11.96 11.36
N VAL A 6 2.17 -10.93 11.79
CA VAL A 6 0.83 -10.65 11.23
C VAL A 6 0.92 -10.19 9.78
N ALA A 7 1.94 -9.39 9.44
CA ALA A 7 2.15 -8.91 8.08
C ALA A 7 2.53 -10.04 7.11
N GLU A 8 3.41 -10.98 7.50
CA GLU A 8 3.72 -12.16 6.68
C GLU A 8 2.47 -13.01 6.45
N LYS A 9 1.68 -13.27 7.49
CA LYS A 9 0.41 -13.98 7.34
C LYS A 9 -0.56 -13.29 6.38
N ALA A 10 -0.59 -11.97 6.37
CA ALA A 10 -1.42 -11.23 5.42
C ALA A 10 -0.97 -11.47 3.97
N LEU A 11 0.34 -11.51 3.72
CA LEU A 11 0.86 -11.82 2.38
C LEU A 11 0.62 -13.29 2.00
N ASP A 12 0.81 -14.22 2.94
CA ASP A 12 0.55 -15.65 2.69
C ASP A 12 -0.94 -15.90 2.36
N LEU A 13 -1.86 -15.27 3.10
CA LEU A 13 -3.28 -15.33 2.79
C LEU A 13 -3.60 -14.73 1.41
N PHE A 14 -2.92 -13.64 1.03
CA PHE A 14 -3.08 -13.06 -0.31
C PHE A 14 -2.62 -14.02 -1.41
N ASP A 15 -1.51 -14.73 -1.22
CA ASP A 15 -1.02 -15.71 -2.20
C ASP A 15 -2.02 -16.88 -2.39
N GLU A 16 -2.83 -17.20 -1.36
CA GLU A 16 -3.89 -18.21 -1.40
C GLU A 16 -5.23 -17.69 -1.96
N MET A 17 -5.41 -16.37 -2.06
CA MET A 17 -6.66 -15.79 -2.55
C MET A 17 -6.88 -16.14 -4.03
N LYS A 18 -8.04 -16.75 -4.32
CA LYS A 18 -8.49 -17.05 -5.70
C LYS A 18 -9.30 -15.91 -6.33
N ILE A 19 -9.49 -14.82 -5.58
CA ILE A 19 -10.28 -13.66 -5.97
C ILE A 19 -9.44 -12.41 -5.84
N GLU A 20 -9.76 -11.38 -6.62
CA GLU A 20 -9.09 -10.09 -6.51
C GLU A 20 -9.42 -9.42 -5.17
N PRO A 21 -8.44 -8.82 -4.48
CA PRO A 21 -8.65 -8.14 -3.22
C PRO A 21 -9.63 -6.97 -3.33
N ASP A 22 -10.48 -6.81 -2.32
CA ASP A 22 -11.28 -5.59 -2.20
C ASP A 22 -10.43 -4.42 -1.66
N GLN A 23 -11.08 -3.25 -1.53
CA GLN A 23 -10.45 -2.04 -1.04
C GLN A 23 -9.85 -2.17 0.39
N PHE A 24 -10.52 -2.90 1.28
CA PHE A 24 -10.06 -3.10 2.66
C PHE A 24 -8.87 -4.06 2.70
N ASN A 25 -8.92 -5.12 1.90
CA ASN A 25 -7.81 -6.05 1.72
C ASN A 25 -6.59 -5.32 1.16
N LEU A 26 -6.74 -4.50 0.11
CA LEU A 26 -5.65 -3.71 -0.46
C LEU A 26 -4.98 -2.82 0.59
N SER A 27 -5.76 -2.09 1.37
CA SER A 27 -5.21 -1.20 2.41
C SER A 27 -4.43 -1.98 3.47
N THR A 28 -4.94 -3.16 3.84
CA THR A 28 -4.27 -4.07 4.78
C THR A 28 -2.98 -4.63 4.22
N LEU A 29 -2.99 -5.04 2.95
CA LEU A 29 -1.82 -5.61 2.26
C LEU A 29 -0.74 -4.57 2.00
N PHE A 30 -1.10 -3.33 1.64
CA PHE A 30 -0.13 -2.24 1.52
C PHE A 30 0.53 -1.94 2.86
N ASN A 31 -0.24 -1.89 3.96
CA ASN A 31 0.33 -1.72 5.30
C ASN A 31 1.23 -2.91 5.68
N ALA A 32 0.86 -4.15 5.35
CA ALA A 32 1.70 -5.32 5.58
C ALA A 32 3.02 -5.21 4.80
N CYS A 33 2.97 -4.81 3.54
CA CYS A 33 4.16 -4.60 2.73
C CYS A 33 5.07 -3.52 3.33
N ALA A 34 4.47 -2.41 3.76
CA ALA A 34 5.15 -1.30 4.41
C ALA A 34 5.83 -1.70 5.73
N VAL A 35 5.23 -2.61 6.51
CA VAL A 35 5.80 -3.14 7.77
C VAL A 35 6.95 -4.11 7.51
N LEU A 36 6.83 -4.97 6.50
CA LEU A 36 7.85 -5.97 6.19
C LEU A 36 9.09 -5.38 5.54
N ASN A 37 8.90 -4.33 4.73
CA ASN A 37 9.95 -3.56 4.06
C ASN A 37 11.08 -4.42 3.47
N ASN A 38 10.73 -5.48 2.75
CA ASN A 38 11.66 -6.42 2.13
C ASN A 38 11.32 -6.64 0.65
N ASN A 39 12.17 -7.36 -0.08
CA ASN A 39 12.01 -7.55 -1.53
C ASN A 39 10.72 -8.28 -1.92
N ARG A 40 10.23 -9.23 -1.10
CA ARG A 40 8.95 -9.93 -1.34
C ARG A 40 7.82 -8.90 -1.26
N ALA A 41 7.77 -8.15 -0.17
CA ALA A 41 6.77 -7.12 0.08
C ALA A 41 6.78 -6.03 -1.01
N MET A 42 7.95 -5.61 -1.49
CA MET A 42 8.05 -4.64 -2.59
C MET A 42 7.44 -5.17 -3.88
N LYS A 43 7.75 -6.43 -4.24
CA LYS A 43 7.19 -7.08 -5.43
C LYS A 43 5.67 -7.20 -5.33
N THR A 44 5.17 -7.74 -4.21
CA THR A 44 3.73 -7.88 -3.95
C THR A 44 3.01 -6.53 -3.98
N GLY A 45 3.57 -5.51 -3.33
CA GLY A 45 3.02 -4.16 -3.33
C GLY A 45 2.88 -3.55 -4.73
N LYS A 46 3.86 -3.76 -5.60
CA LYS A 46 3.80 -3.30 -7.01
C LYS A 46 2.76 -4.07 -7.82
N GLU A 47 2.63 -5.38 -7.61
CA GLU A 47 1.59 -6.19 -8.25
C GLU A 47 0.18 -5.74 -7.83
N LEU A 48 -0.03 -5.49 -6.54
CA LEU A 48 -1.29 -4.95 -6.01
C LEU A 48 -1.63 -3.59 -6.61
N LEU A 49 -0.67 -2.67 -6.71
CA LEU A 49 -0.85 -1.35 -7.33
C LEU A 49 -1.20 -1.45 -8.83
N ALA A 50 -0.59 -2.39 -9.54
CA ALA A 50 -0.85 -2.61 -10.97
C ALA A 50 -2.26 -3.15 -11.22
N LYS A 51 -2.76 -4.01 -10.32
CA LYS A 51 -4.10 -4.61 -10.39
C LYS A 51 -5.19 -3.75 -9.75
N MET A 52 -4.81 -2.75 -8.95
CA MET A 52 -5.74 -1.90 -8.21
C MET A 52 -6.74 -1.18 -9.13
N PRO A 53 -8.06 -1.44 -8.97
CA PRO A 53 -9.11 -0.76 -9.71
C PRO A 53 -9.08 0.77 -9.54
N GLU A 54 -9.41 1.49 -10.61
CA GLU A 54 -9.37 2.97 -10.64
C GLU A 54 -10.31 3.63 -9.62
N ASN A 55 -11.46 2.99 -9.34
CA ASN A 55 -12.38 3.47 -8.31
C ASN A 55 -11.77 3.40 -6.91
N TYR A 56 -10.88 2.45 -6.62
CA TYR A 56 -10.18 2.37 -5.34
C TYR A 56 -9.07 3.41 -5.23
N ARG A 57 -8.51 3.89 -6.35
CA ARG A 57 -7.51 4.98 -6.35
C ARG A 57 -8.11 6.32 -5.92
N ASN A 58 -9.43 6.46 -6.06
CA ASN A 58 -10.18 7.60 -5.54
C ASN A 58 -10.49 7.49 -4.04
N ASN A 59 -10.18 6.35 -3.39
CA ASN A 59 -10.34 6.21 -1.95
C ASN A 59 -9.07 6.67 -1.20
N ASN A 60 -9.23 7.64 -0.29
CA ASN A 60 -8.12 8.19 0.47
C ASN A 60 -7.37 7.16 1.31
N ILE A 61 -8.07 6.22 1.95
CA ILE A 61 -7.44 5.23 2.84
C ILE A 61 -6.52 4.34 2.04
N THR A 62 -7.02 3.76 0.94
CA THR A 62 -6.23 2.84 0.12
C THR A 62 -5.07 3.54 -0.56
N SER A 63 -5.30 4.72 -1.17
CA SER A 63 -4.23 5.50 -1.79
C SER A 63 -3.19 5.98 -0.78
N THR A 64 -3.60 6.38 0.44
CA THR A 64 -2.66 6.78 1.50
C THR A 64 -1.82 5.59 1.97
N SER A 65 -2.40 4.40 2.14
CA SER A 65 -1.63 3.20 2.50
C SER A 65 -0.64 2.77 1.40
N ALA A 66 -1.02 2.94 0.13
CA ALA A 66 -0.11 2.70 -0.99
C ALA A 66 1.03 3.71 -1.03
N ILE A 67 0.76 5.00 -0.74
CA ILE A 67 1.78 6.04 -0.59
C ILE A 67 2.74 5.70 0.54
N ASP A 68 2.26 5.37 1.74
CA ASP A 68 3.11 5.00 2.88
C ASP A 68 4.04 3.82 2.53
N MET A 69 3.48 2.79 1.88
CA MET A 69 4.25 1.66 1.39
C MET A 69 5.36 2.08 0.42
N LEU A 70 5.04 2.89 -0.60
CA LEU A 70 6.01 3.34 -1.60
C LEU A 70 7.12 4.20 -0.99
N MET A 71 6.75 5.09 -0.05
CA MET A 71 7.71 5.93 0.66
C MET A 71 8.73 5.09 1.45
N LYS A 72 8.28 4.04 2.15
CA LYS A 72 9.19 3.13 2.89
C LYS A 72 10.09 2.28 2.00
N PHE A 73 9.66 2.01 0.77
CA PHE A 73 10.51 1.38 -0.26
C PHE A 73 11.41 2.39 -0.99
N GLY A 74 11.32 3.70 -0.67
CA GLY A 74 12.07 4.75 -1.34
C GLY A 74 11.59 5.09 -2.76
N ASP A 75 10.42 4.58 -3.19
CA ASP A 75 9.83 4.84 -4.52
C ASP A 75 9.01 6.14 -4.48
N VAL A 76 9.71 7.24 -4.17
CA VAL A 76 9.12 8.57 -3.94
C VAL A 76 8.38 9.08 -5.17
N GLU A 77 8.91 8.82 -6.38
CA GLU A 77 8.30 9.23 -7.64
C GLU A 77 6.91 8.60 -7.83
N SER A 78 6.79 7.28 -7.58
CA SER A 78 5.50 6.61 -7.67
C SER A 78 4.52 7.08 -6.59
N ALA A 79 5.01 7.34 -5.37
CA ALA A 79 4.21 7.88 -4.27
C ALA A 79 3.64 9.26 -4.64
N GLU A 80 4.49 10.14 -5.16
CA GLU A 80 4.12 11.48 -5.61
C GLU A 80 3.09 11.44 -6.75
N ARG A 81 3.25 10.51 -7.71
CA ARG A 81 2.28 10.34 -8.80
C ARG A 81 0.89 9.99 -8.29
N ILE A 82 0.80 9.03 -7.35
CA ILE A 82 -0.49 8.66 -6.73
C ILE A 82 -1.05 9.86 -5.98
N PHE A 83 -0.24 10.49 -5.12
CA PHE A 83 -0.64 11.66 -4.36
C PHE A 83 -1.22 12.76 -5.27
N ARG A 84 -0.54 13.11 -6.36
CA ARG A 84 -1.01 14.12 -7.31
C ARG A 84 -2.32 13.74 -7.99
N SER A 85 -2.54 12.45 -8.29
CA SER A 85 -3.80 11.98 -8.89
C SER A 85 -5.02 11.94 -7.95
N MET A 86 -4.80 11.97 -6.63
CA MET A 86 -5.91 11.92 -5.66
C MET A 86 -6.77 13.20 -5.72
N LYS A 87 -8.09 13.03 -5.84
CA LYS A 87 -9.05 14.14 -5.90
C LYS A 87 -9.20 14.88 -4.56
N ALA A 88 -9.12 14.16 -3.45
CA ALA A 88 -9.15 14.71 -2.10
C ALA A 88 -7.90 14.21 -1.35
N LYS A 89 -7.37 15.04 -0.46
CA LYS A 89 -6.22 14.73 0.39
C LYS A 89 -6.54 15.23 1.77
N ASP A 90 -6.27 14.41 2.78
CA ASP A 90 -6.43 14.80 4.18
C ASP A 90 -5.06 14.84 4.86
N ILE A 91 -5.06 15.27 6.13
CA ILE A 91 -3.84 15.41 6.93
C ILE A 91 -3.02 14.10 6.99
N ILE A 92 -3.68 12.94 6.90
CA ILE A 92 -3.04 11.64 6.92
C ILE A 92 -2.31 11.41 5.60
N THR A 93 -2.95 11.73 4.46
CA THR A 93 -2.30 11.66 3.14
C THR A 93 -1.06 12.57 3.06
N TYR A 94 -1.14 13.80 3.56
CA TYR A 94 0.02 14.70 3.62
C TYR A 94 1.11 14.14 4.54
N GLY A 95 0.73 13.60 5.70
CA GLY A 95 1.64 12.96 6.63
C GLY A 95 2.40 11.79 5.99
N ALA A 96 1.72 10.95 5.22
CA ALA A 96 2.34 9.81 4.54
C ALA A 96 3.42 10.24 3.53
N MET A 97 3.21 11.33 2.78
CA MET A 97 4.20 11.86 1.83
C MET A 97 5.43 12.48 2.51
N VAL A 98 5.26 13.09 3.68
CA VAL A 98 6.37 13.76 4.38
C VAL A 98 7.17 12.79 5.23
N LYS A 99 6.52 11.77 5.80
CA LYS A 99 7.12 10.90 6.81
C LYS A 99 8.35 10.16 6.29
N GLY A 100 8.32 9.61 5.07
CA GLY A 100 9.51 9.15 4.32
C GLY A 100 10.59 8.39 5.09
N ASP A 101 10.23 7.63 6.14
CA ASP A 101 11.15 6.98 7.09
C ASP A 101 11.48 5.54 6.67
#